data_AF-A0A328NW73-F1
#
_entry.id   AF-A0A328NW73-F1
#
_cell.length_a   1.000
_cell.length_b   1.000
_cell.length_c   1.000
_cell.angle_alpha   90.00
_cell.angle_beta   90.00
_cell.angle_gamma   90.00
#
_symmetry.space_group_name_H-M   'P 1'
#
loop_
_entity.id
_entity.type
_entity.pdbx_description
1 polymer ?
#
loop_
_entity_poly.entity_id
_entity_poly.type
_entity_poly.pdbx_seq_one_letter_code
_entity_poly.pdbx_strand_id
1 'polypeptide(L)'
;MRCPGIFKLIVVVFWSLCLPALHATSGVRELRSTPEMRSAPDADYALHTVTHGGASVTLIDVHAGGGDWLRTDPAKLPPFPSDAPIAGKSPLQWFYGAVAGWMPVPAGWRLQRAEIGMDGGTVYTYTSPDGASTGWITYTVIPACVGCMLDETNGLLPGAGERLATLTGSPPSNLGQTNPVMSWQSRPDECTALFRYRSGGLTVHAAVLTSVPISALDSQKGDLAVADVYAALPGGKSAAAEYLLAHFRQAFPACRSPNGWPG
;
A
#
# COMPACT_ATOMS: atom_id res chain seq x y z
N MET A 1 24.16 -37.78 37.73
CA MET A 1 24.31 -36.34 38.08
C MET A 1 24.16 -35.52 36.81
N ARG A 2 23.64 -34.30 36.95
CA ARG A 2 22.90 -33.50 35.95
C ARG A 2 23.75 -32.87 34.82
N CYS A 3 23.01 -32.50 33.76
CA CYS A 3 23.30 -31.62 32.60
C CYS A 3 23.96 -32.30 31.37
N PRO A 4 23.41 -32.08 30.16
CA PRO A 4 23.35 -30.73 29.57
C PRO A 4 21.96 -30.28 29.10
N GLY A 5 21.68 -29.00 29.35
CA GLY A 5 20.58 -28.26 28.74
C GLY A 5 20.93 -27.90 27.30
N ILE A 6 20.09 -28.34 26.37
CA ILE A 6 20.13 -27.90 24.98
C ILE A 6 19.48 -26.52 24.94
N PHE A 7 20.32 -25.48 24.92
CA PHE A 7 19.92 -24.14 24.52
C PHE A 7 19.42 -24.22 23.08
N LYS A 8 18.09 -24.20 22.89
CA LYS A 8 17.51 -23.95 21.58
C LYS A 8 17.82 -22.50 21.22
N LEU A 9 18.77 -22.34 20.30
CA LEU A 9 19.05 -21.09 19.61
C LEU A 9 17.76 -20.66 18.89
N ILE A 10 17.06 -19.65 19.43
CA ILE A 10 16.00 -18.96 18.71
C ILE A 10 16.71 -18.16 17.62
N VAL A 11 16.64 -18.66 16.38
CA VAL A 11 16.99 -17.88 15.21
C VAL A 11 15.91 -16.80 15.07
N VAL A 12 16.21 -15.60 15.54
CA VAL A 12 15.43 -14.41 15.23
C VAL A 12 15.67 -14.13 13.75
N VAL A 13 14.76 -14.62 12.90
CA VAL A 13 14.72 -14.22 11.50
C VAL A 13 14.19 -12.79 11.49
N PHE A 14 15.10 -11.83 11.46
CA PHE A 14 14.80 -10.44 11.15
C PHE A 14 14.30 -10.43 9.71
N TRP A 15 12.98 -10.33 9.51
CA TRP A 15 12.39 -10.23 8.17
C TRP A 15 12.72 -8.85 7.62
N SER A 16 13.86 -8.76 6.96
CA SER A 16 14.18 -7.68 6.05
C SER A 16 13.20 -7.76 4.88
N LEU A 17 12.34 -6.74 4.75
CA LEU A 17 11.88 -6.30 3.44
C LEU A 17 13.11 -5.85 2.65
N CYS A 18 13.91 -6.80 2.17
CA CYS A 18 15.07 -6.55 1.32
C CYS A 18 14.58 -6.14 -0.07
N LEU A 19 14.20 -4.88 -0.20
CA LEU A 19 14.43 -4.13 -1.43
C LEU A 19 15.95 -4.02 -1.66
N PRO A 20 16.41 -3.95 -2.93
CA PRO A 20 17.83 -4.03 -3.25
C PRO A 20 18.57 -2.86 -2.61
N ALA A 21 19.36 -3.16 -1.58
CA ALA A 21 20.35 -2.25 -1.02
C ALA A 21 21.53 -2.16 -1.99
N LEU A 22 21.36 -1.44 -3.10
CA LEU A 22 22.44 -0.92 -3.93
C LEU A 22 21.92 0.38 -4.57
N HIS A 23 22.57 1.50 -4.22
CA HIS A 23 22.34 2.90 -4.62
C HIS A 23 21.65 3.85 -3.62
N ALA A 24 21.78 3.63 -2.30
CA ALA A 24 21.57 4.69 -1.31
C ALA A 24 22.70 5.76 -1.29
N THR A 25 23.21 6.14 -2.48
CA THR A 25 24.34 7.10 -2.63
C THR A 25 23.92 8.41 -3.29
N SER A 26 22.66 8.59 -3.66
CA SER A 26 22.13 9.85 -4.15
C SER A 26 20.80 10.09 -3.45
N GLY A 27 20.57 11.26 -2.86
CA GLY A 27 19.32 11.64 -2.17
C GLY A 27 18.09 11.69 -3.08
N VAL A 28 17.84 10.58 -3.77
CA VAL A 28 16.87 10.31 -4.81
C VAL A 28 16.09 9.09 -4.33
N ARG A 29 14.77 9.22 -4.30
CA ARG A 29 13.89 8.12 -3.94
C ARG A 29 13.61 7.25 -5.15
N GLU A 30 13.84 5.94 -5.03
CA GLU A 30 13.36 4.96 -6.02
C GLU A 30 11.82 4.81 -5.90
N LEU A 31 11.14 5.00 -7.01
CA LEU A 31 9.70 4.77 -7.15
C LEU A 31 9.44 3.34 -7.60
N ARG A 32 8.24 2.86 -7.29
CA ARG A 32 7.84 1.48 -7.57
C ARG A 32 7.95 1.16 -9.06
N SER A 33 8.60 0.04 -9.36
CA SER A 33 8.67 -0.53 -10.69
C SER A 33 7.67 -1.68 -10.83
N THR A 34 7.69 -2.36 -11.99
CA THR A 34 6.88 -3.56 -12.20
C THR A 34 7.12 -4.58 -11.07
N PRO A 35 6.08 -5.05 -10.37
CA PRO A 35 6.23 -5.94 -9.23
C PRO A 35 6.80 -7.30 -9.67
N GLU A 36 7.83 -7.77 -8.96
CA GLU A 36 8.50 -9.06 -9.22
C GLU A 36 7.92 -10.23 -8.42
N MET A 37 7.32 -9.94 -7.25
CA MET A 37 6.94 -10.94 -6.26
C MET A 37 5.52 -11.48 -6.47
N ARG A 38 5.38 -12.80 -6.32
CA ARG A 38 4.09 -13.51 -6.30
C ARG A 38 3.92 -14.20 -4.95
N SER A 39 2.89 -13.83 -4.20
CA SER A 39 2.38 -14.63 -3.09
C SER A 39 1.65 -15.86 -3.65
N ALA A 40 1.70 -16.97 -2.93
CA ALA A 40 1.01 -18.20 -3.27
C ALA A 40 -0.44 -18.18 -2.73
N PRO A 41 -1.47 -18.30 -3.60
CA PRO A 41 -2.83 -18.53 -3.15
C PRO A 41 -2.92 -19.76 -2.25
N ASP A 42 -3.81 -19.70 -1.26
CA ASP A 42 -4.08 -20.72 -0.23
C ASP A 42 -2.90 -21.01 0.73
N ALA A 43 -1.74 -20.40 0.51
CA ALA A 43 -0.60 -20.44 1.42
C ALA A 43 -0.35 -19.08 2.10
N ASP A 44 -0.35 -18.01 1.33
CA ASP A 44 -0.12 -16.65 1.80
C ASP A 44 -1.41 -15.85 1.92
N TYR A 45 -2.40 -16.14 1.07
CA TYR A 45 -3.71 -15.50 1.09
C TYR A 45 -4.82 -16.40 0.55
N ALA A 46 -6.05 -16.14 0.95
CA ALA A 46 -7.25 -16.82 0.47
C ALA A 46 -8.29 -15.77 0.06
N LEU A 47 -9.11 -16.12 -0.95
CA LEU A 47 -10.12 -15.23 -1.49
C LEU A 47 -11.52 -15.81 -1.27
N HIS A 48 -12.44 -14.96 -0.80
CA HIS A 48 -13.83 -15.34 -0.54
C HIS A 48 -14.78 -14.36 -1.19
N THR A 49 -15.69 -14.83 -2.04
CA THR A 49 -16.70 -13.96 -2.63
C THR A 49 -17.95 -13.91 -1.75
N VAL A 50 -18.42 -12.71 -1.44
CA VAL A 50 -19.66 -12.45 -0.70
C VAL A 50 -20.53 -11.46 -1.46
N THR A 51 -21.81 -11.42 -1.11
CA THR A 51 -22.72 -10.35 -1.55
C THR A 51 -22.85 -9.33 -0.44
N HIS A 52 -22.49 -8.08 -0.70
CA HIS A 52 -22.58 -6.97 0.26
C HIS A 52 -23.12 -5.72 -0.43
N GLY A 53 -24.10 -5.04 0.17
CA GLY A 53 -24.72 -3.86 -0.44
C GLY A 53 -25.34 -4.10 -1.83
N GLY A 54 -25.73 -5.34 -2.15
CA GLY A 54 -26.24 -5.73 -3.47
C GLY A 54 -25.17 -5.97 -4.55
N ALA A 55 -23.89 -5.84 -4.22
CA ALA A 55 -22.76 -6.10 -5.13
C ALA A 55 -22.00 -7.37 -4.72
N SER A 56 -21.38 -8.02 -5.72
CA SER A 56 -20.41 -9.10 -5.46
C SER A 56 -19.06 -8.49 -5.09
N VAL A 57 -18.51 -8.92 -3.96
CA VAL A 57 -17.26 -8.45 -3.38
C VAL A 57 -16.35 -9.63 -3.11
N THR A 58 -15.05 -9.46 -3.37
CA THR A 58 -14.02 -10.44 -2.98
C THR A 58 -13.31 -10.00 -1.72
N LEU A 59 -13.44 -10.77 -0.64
CA LEU A 59 -12.70 -10.59 0.60
C LEU A 59 -11.34 -11.25 0.49
N ILE A 60 -10.34 -10.62 1.11
CA ILE A 60 -8.97 -11.12 1.17
C ILE A 60 -8.66 -11.48 2.61
N ASP A 61 -8.36 -12.76 2.81
CA ASP A 61 -7.80 -13.28 4.05
C ASP A 61 -6.29 -13.45 3.84
N VAL A 62 -5.48 -13.05 4.81
CA VAL A 62 -4.02 -13.06 4.69
C VAL A 62 -3.41 -13.88 5.81
N HIS A 63 -2.44 -14.71 5.48
CA HIS A 63 -1.65 -15.44 6.43
C HIS A 63 -0.44 -14.59 6.86
N ALA A 64 -0.55 -13.93 8.02
CA ALA A 64 0.55 -13.15 8.58
C ALA A 64 1.60 -14.13 9.16
N GLY A 65 2.79 -14.17 8.56
CA GLY A 65 3.83 -15.17 8.87
C GLY A 65 4.06 -15.36 10.38
N GLY A 66 3.85 -16.59 10.86
CA GLY A 66 4.04 -16.98 12.26
C GLY A 66 2.78 -16.92 13.15
N GLY A 67 1.64 -16.44 12.63
CA GLY A 67 0.35 -16.38 13.33
C GLY A 67 -0.78 -17.08 12.58
N ASP A 68 -1.99 -16.97 13.13
CA ASP A 68 -3.22 -17.42 12.46
C ASP A 68 -3.58 -16.51 11.28
N TRP A 69 -4.40 -17.04 10.37
CA TRP A 69 -5.01 -16.29 9.28
C TRP A 69 -5.76 -15.06 9.80
N LEU A 70 -5.41 -13.87 9.28
CA LEU A 70 -6.22 -12.68 9.43
C LEU A 70 -7.40 -12.79 8.46
N ARG A 71 -8.58 -13.06 9.01
CA ARG A 71 -9.81 -13.23 8.24
C ARG A 71 -10.67 -11.98 8.29
N THR A 72 -11.18 -11.59 7.12
CA THR A 72 -12.17 -10.53 7.02
C THR A 72 -13.54 -11.07 7.43
N ASP A 73 -14.16 -10.44 8.44
CA ASP A 73 -15.51 -10.78 8.88
C ASP A 73 -16.56 -10.09 7.97
N PRO A 74 -17.33 -10.84 7.14
CA PRO A 74 -18.32 -10.25 6.25
C PRO A 74 -19.40 -9.46 6.99
N ALA A 75 -19.72 -9.83 8.24
CA ALA A 75 -20.75 -9.15 9.02
C ALA A 75 -20.30 -7.79 9.56
N LYS A 76 -19.01 -7.49 9.51
CA LYS A 76 -18.40 -6.23 9.98
C LYS A 76 -17.93 -5.35 8.84
N LEU A 77 -18.30 -5.66 7.60
CA LEU A 77 -17.93 -4.84 6.47
C LEU A 77 -18.57 -3.44 6.60
N PRO A 78 -17.80 -2.36 6.41
CA PRO A 78 -18.35 -1.02 6.35
C PRO A 78 -19.33 -0.89 5.17
N PRO A 79 -20.15 0.17 5.13
CA PRO A 79 -21.03 0.43 3.99
C PRO A 79 -20.26 0.34 2.67
N PHE A 80 -20.89 -0.30 1.69
CA PHE A 80 -20.32 -0.40 0.35
C PHE A 80 -20.24 1.01 -0.27
N PRO A 81 -19.15 1.38 -0.96
CA PRO A 81 -19.04 2.70 -1.59
C PRO A 81 -20.11 2.87 -2.68
N SER A 82 -21.22 3.54 -2.37
CA SER A 82 -22.37 3.73 -3.27
C SER A 82 -22.07 4.68 -4.42
N ASP A 83 -21.05 5.53 -4.25
CA ASP A 83 -20.81 6.67 -5.12
C ASP A 83 -19.81 6.38 -6.22
N ALA A 84 -19.35 5.12 -6.34
CA ALA A 84 -18.41 4.68 -7.36
C ALA A 84 -18.83 5.21 -8.74
N PRO A 85 -18.15 6.25 -9.29
CA PRO A 85 -18.44 6.69 -10.64
C PRO A 85 -18.43 5.49 -11.60
N ILE A 86 -19.31 5.49 -12.61
CA ILE A 86 -19.22 4.52 -13.70
C ILE A 86 -17.88 4.81 -14.40
N ALA A 87 -16.81 4.14 -13.99
CA ALA A 87 -15.47 4.35 -14.50
C ALA A 87 -15.54 4.19 -16.02
N GLY A 88 -15.16 5.24 -16.75
CA GLY A 88 -15.31 5.31 -18.20
C GLY A 88 -14.95 3.98 -18.87
N LYS A 89 -15.95 3.30 -19.44
CA LYS A 89 -15.88 2.02 -20.17
C LYS A 89 -15.13 0.84 -19.51
N SER A 90 -14.58 0.98 -18.31
CA SER A 90 -13.75 -0.05 -17.66
C SER A 90 -14.50 -0.60 -16.47
N PRO A 91 -15.14 -1.78 -16.60
CA PRO A 91 -15.82 -2.40 -15.47
C PRO A 91 -14.81 -2.62 -14.32
N LEU A 92 -15.28 -2.36 -13.10
CA LEU A 92 -14.51 -2.56 -11.87
C LEU A 92 -15.09 -3.75 -11.11
N GLN A 93 -14.23 -4.42 -10.37
CA GLN A 93 -14.55 -5.41 -9.35
C GLN A 93 -14.02 -4.91 -8.01
N TRP A 94 -14.62 -5.36 -6.92
CA TRP A 94 -14.33 -4.85 -5.58
C TRP A 94 -13.64 -5.91 -4.74
N PHE A 95 -12.52 -5.49 -4.14
CA PHE A 95 -11.83 -6.25 -3.12
C PHE A 95 -11.96 -5.55 -1.76
N TYR A 96 -11.96 -6.33 -0.69
CA TYR A 96 -11.85 -5.82 0.66
C TYR A 96 -10.77 -6.57 1.43
N GLY A 97 -9.83 -5.83 2.02
CA GLY A 97 -8.85 -6.35 2.97
C GLY A 97 -8.98 -5.63 4.30
N ALA A 98 -8.82 -6.34 5.42
CA ALA A 98 -9.09 -5.80 6.76
C ALA A 98 -8.38 -4.47 7.09
N VAL A 99 -7.16 -4.26 6.57
CA VAL A 99 -6.36 -3.05 6.82
C VAL A 99 -6.53 -1.99 5.71
N ALA A 100 -6.52 -2.42 4.44
CA ALA A 100 -6.60 -1.52 3.29
C ALA A 100 -8.03 -1.10 2.92
N GLY A 101 -9.04 -1.78 3.46
CA GLY A 101 -10.46 -1.54 3.20
C GLY A 101 -10.86 -1.80 1.74
N TRP A 102 -11.79 -0.98 1.25
CA TRP A 102 -12.36 -1.08 -0.10
C TRP A 102 -11.35 -0.73 -1.20
N MET A 103 -11.02 -1.71 -2.03
CA MET A 103 -10.10 -1.57 -3.16
C MET A 103 -10.83 -1.82 -4.48
N PRO A 104 -11.12 -0.77 -5.28
CA PRO A 104 -11.61 -0.95 -6.63
C PRO A 104 -10.48 -1.45 -7.52
N VAL A 105 -10.73 -2.47 -8.33
CA VAL A 105 -9.74 -3.05 -9.25
C VAL A 105 -10.40 -3.25 -10.61
N PRO A 106 -9.71 -3.00 -11.75
CA PRO A 106 -10.27 -3.32 -13.06
C PRO A 106 -10.70 -4.79 -13.15
N ALA A 107 -11.85 -5.05 -13.78
CA ALA A 107 -12.39 -6.39 -13.91
C ALA A 107 -11.41 -7.33 -14.63
N GLY A 108 -11.34 -8.58 -14.16
CA GLY A 108 -10.45 -9.61 -14.69
C GLY A 108 -9.02 -9.57 -14.16
N TRP A 109 -8.60 -8.47 -13.51
CA TRP A 109 -7.30 -8.41 -12.84
C TRP A 109 -7.27 -9.33 -11.63
N ARG A 110 -6.08 -9.82 -11.28
CA ARG A 110 -5.91 -10.82 -10.23
C ARG A 110 -4.97 -10.32 -9.16
N LEU A 111 -5.28 -10.65 -7.91
CA LEU A 111 -4.35 -10.49 -6.81
C LEU A 111 -3.11 -11.37 -7.08
N GLN A 112 -1.93 -10.79 -6.96
CA GLN A 112 -0.63 -11.46 -7.12
C GLN A 112 0.20 -11.39 -5.83
N ARG A 113 -0.04 -10.39 -4.99
CA ARG A 113 0.65 -10.23 -3.70
C ARG A 113 -0.34 -9.80 -2.64
N ALA A 114 -0.30 -10.46 -1.49
CA ALA A 114 -1.06 -10.09 -0.30
C ALA A 114 -0.23 -10.45 0.92
N GLU A 115 0.20 -9.44 1.65
CA GLU A 115 1.12 -9.59 2.78
C GLU A 115 0.75 -8.64 3.91
N ILE A 116 0.96 -9.11 5.14
CA ILE A 116 0.89 -8.31 6.34
C ILE A 116 2.17 -8.53 7.13
N GLY A 117 2.96 -7.47 7.27
CA GLY A 117 4.17 -7.44 8.08
C GLY A 117 3.87 -7.46 9.58
N MET A 118 4.90 -7.72 10.39
CA MET A 118 4.79 -7.74 11.85
C MET A 118 4.35 -6.39 12.44
N ASP A 119 4.61 -5.30 11.73
CA ASP A 119 4.19 -3.93 12.07
C ASP A 119 2.75 -3.62 11.63
N GLY A 120 2.02 -4.62 11.12
CA GLY A 120 0.70 -4.44 10.50
C GLY A 120 0.74 -3.81 9.12
N GLY A 121 1.93 -3.52 8.58
CA GLY A 121 2.13 -3.00 7.24
C GLY A 121 1.54 -3.96 6.22
N THR A 122 0.59 -3.50 5.43
CA THR A 122 -0.19 -4.34 4.53
C THR A 122 0.04 -3.92 3.08
N VAL A 123 0.30 -4.90 2.20
CA VAL A 123 0.48 -4.68 0.76
C VAL A 123 -0.44 -5.61 -0.02
N TYR A 124 -1.22 -5.05 -0.94
CA TYR A 124 -1.99 -5.79 -1.94
C TYR A 124 -1.57 -5.36 -3.35
N THR A 125 -1.14 -6.29 -4.19
CA THR A 125 -0.79 -6.01 -5.58
C THR A 125 -1.65 -6.83 -6.54
N TYR A 126 -2.27 -6.15 -7.49
CA TYR A 126 -3.09 -6.71 -8.55
C TYR A 126 -2.40 -6.53 -9.88
N THR A 127 -2.56 -7.49 -10.78
CA THR A 127 -2.03 -7.39 -12.15
C THR A 127 -3.10 -7.63 -13.19
N SER A 128 -2.88 -7.03 -14.36
CA SER A 128 -3.63 -7.30 -15.58
C SER A 128 -3.64 -8.80 -15.92
N PRO A 129 -4.69 -9.32 -16.60
CA PRO A 129 -4.73 -10.67 -17.12
C PRO A 129 -3.50 -11.04 -17.97
N ASP A 130 -2.97 -10.07 -18.72
CA ASP A 130 -1.80 -10.25 -19.59
C ASP A 130 -0.46 -10.05 -18.84
N GLY A 131 -0.50 -9.95 -17.51
CA GLY A 131 0.66 -9.82 -16.64
C GLY A 131 1.02 -8.38 -16.26
N ALA A 132 1.91 -8.24 -15.27
CA ALA A 132 2.29 -6.95 -14.68
C ALA A 132 2.88 -5.96 -15.69
N SER A 133 3.53 -6.43 -16.76
CA SER A 133 4.06 -5.58 -17.83
C SER A 133 2.98 -4.81 -18.60
N THR A 134 1.72 -5.27 -18.55
CA THR A 134 0.57 -4.62 -19.21
C THR A 134 -0.31 -3.81 -18.26
N GLY A 135 -0.11 -3.99 -16.95
CA GLY A 135 -0.77 -3.20 -15.92
C GLY A 135 -0.64 -3.81 -14.53
N TRP A 136 -0.49 -2.97 -13.53
CA TRP A 136 -0.47 -3.36 -12.11
C TRP A 136 -1.01 -2.25 -11.22
N ILE A 137 -1.59 -2.62 -10.08
CA ILE A 137 -2.04 -1.70 -9.04
C ILE A 137 -1.52 -2.23 -7.71
N THR A 138 -0.91 -1.38 -6.90
CA THR A 138 -0.52 -1.72 -5.54
C THR A 138 -1.17 -0.76 -4.56
N TYR A 139 -1.78 -1.31 -3.52
CA TYR A 139 -2.26 -0.60 -2.34
C TYR A 139 -1.38 -0.96 -1.15
N THR A 140 -0.95 0.05 -0.40
CA THR A 140 -0.17 -0.15 0.83
C THR A 140 -0.77 0.65 1.97
N VAL A 141 -0.78 0.08 3.17
CA VAL A 141 -1.10 0.80 4.41
C VAL A 141 -0.10 0.41 5.49
N ILE A 142 0.56 1.39 6.11
CA ILE A 142 1.58 1.22 7.16
C ILE A 142 1.09 1.93 8.42
N PRO A 143 0.63 1.19 9.46
CA PRO A 143 -0.07 1.80 10.59
C PRO A 143 0.80 2.12 11.83
N ALA A 144 2.00 1.55 11.98
CA ALA A 144 2.72 1.62 13.27
C ALA A 144 4.24 1.87 13.17
N CYS A 145 4.92 1.36 12.15
CA CYS A 145 6.38 1.50 12.05
C CYS A 145 6.77 2.91 11.57
N VAL A 146 7.18 3.79 12.49
CA VAL A 146 7.58 5.18 12.16
C VAL A 146 8.68 5.23 11.10
N GLY A 147 9.72 4.39 11.23
CA GLY A 147 10.78 4.29 10.24
C GLY A 147 10.27 3.87 8.86
N CYS A 148 9.34 2.90 8.81
CA CYS A 148 8.75 2.41 7.57
C CYS A 148 7.80 3.45 6.94
N MET A 149 7.03 4.17 7.76
CA MET A 149 6.20 5.29 7.29
C MET A 149 7.05 6.42 6.70
N LEU A 150 8.15 6.76 7.37
CA LEU A 150 9.08 7.78 6.88
C LEU A 150 9.79 7.33 5.60
N ASP A 151 10.19 6.07 5.51
CA ASP A 151 10.75 5.50 4.29
C ASP A 151 9.75 5.53 3.12
N GLU A 152 8.50 5.11 3.35
CA GLU A 152 7.46 5.15 2.32
C GLU A 152 7.08 6.59 1.90
N THR A 153 7.37 7.60 2.73
CA THR A 153 7.08 9.02 2.41
C THR A 153 8.33 9.84 2.06
N ASN A 154 9.52 9.28 2.21
CA ASN A 154 10.81 9.93 1.95
C ASN A 154 10.89 10.45 0.50
N GLY A 155 11.22 11.72 0.31
CA GLY A 155 11.24 12.37 -1.00
C GLY A 155 9.86 12.66 -1.62
N LEU A 156 8.76 12.31 -0.94
CA LEU A 156 7.38 12.54 -1.40
C LEU A 156 6.62 13.53 -0.53
N LEU A 157 6.76 13.44 0.79
CA LEU A 157 6.14 14.37 1.75
C LEU A 157 7.19 15.25 2.42
N PRO A 158 6.83 16.51 2.78
CA PRO A 158 7.75 17.42 3.47
C PRO A 158 8.28 16.84 4.79
N GLY A 159 9.58 16.99 5.05
CA GLY A 159 10.19 16.60 6.33
C GLY A 159 10.42 15.10 6.52
N ALA A 160 9.88 14.24 5.65
CA ALA A 160 10.00 12.79 5.81
C ALA A 160 11.44 12.30 5.64
N GLY A 161 12.15 12.82 4.63
CA GLY A 161 13.54 12.44 4.35
C GLY A 161 14.51 12.89 5.43
N GLU A 162 14.36 14.12 5.94
CA GLU A 162 15.21 14.64 7.01
C GLU A 162 15.00 13.86 8.32
N ARG A 163 13.76 13.49 8.63
CA ARG A 163 13.43 12.66 9.80
C ARG A 163 13.96 11.24 9.66
N LEU A 164 13.80 10.62 8.49
CA LEU A 164 14.37 9.30 8.22
C LEU A 164 15.90 9.32 8.34
N ALA A 165 16.55 10.34 7.81
CA ALA A 165 17.99 10.55 7.92
C ALA A 165 18.43 10.66 9.39
N THR A 166 17.68 11.41 10.20
CA THR A 166 17.94 11.53 11.64
C THR A 166 17.82 10.19 12.37
N LEU A 167 16.84 9.36 12.00
CA LEU A 167 16.62 8.05 12.63
C LEU A 167 17.64 6.98 12.18
N THR A 168 18.09 7.02 10.93
CA THR A 168 18.88 5.93 10.31
C THR A 168 20.35 6.28 10.08
N GLY A 169 20.72 7.56 10.13
CA GLY A 169 22.04 8.06 9.74
C GLY A 169 22.28 8.10 8.23
N SER A 170 21.29 7.75 7.41
CA SER A 170 21.37 7.80 5.94
C SER A 170 21.22 9.23 5.41
N PRO A 171 21.78 9.59 4.24
CA PRO A 171 21.49 10.88 3.61
C PRO A 171 19.98 11.03 3.34
N PRO A 172 19.39 12.21 3.57
CA PRO A 172 17.97 12.44 3.26
C PRO A 172 17.75 12.42 1.74
N SER A 173 16.61 11.88 1.30
CA SER A 173 16.17 12.12 -0.08
C SER A 173 15.51 13.48 -0.16
N ASN A 174 15.92 14.28 -1.13
CA ASN A 174 15.32 15.60 -1.33
C ASN A 174 13.90 15.44 -1.88
N LEU A 175 13.00 16.29 -1.41
CA LEU A 175 11.62 16.32 -1.87
C LEU A 175 11.54 16.47 -3.40
N GLY A 176 10.81 15.55 -4.05
CA GLY A 176 10.63 15.53 -5.51
C GLY A 176 11.81 14.93 -6.30
N GLN A 177 12.96 14.65 -5.68
CA GLN A 177 14.06 13.94 -6.33
C GLN A 177 13.76 12.45 -6.33
N THR A 178 13.35 11.94 -7.49
CA THR A 178 12.84 10.58 -7.64
C THR A 178 13.40 9.90 -8.89
N ASN A 179 13.49 8.58 -8.84
CA ASN A 179 13.83 7.73 -9.96
C ASN A 179 12.77 6.62 -10.11
N PRO A 180 12.08 6.51 -11.26
CA PRO A 180 12.09 7.44 -12.38
C PRO A 180 11.62 8.84 -12.00
N VAL A 181 12.00 9.84 -12.79
CA VAL A 181 11.57 11.22 -12.57
C VAL A 181 10.05 11.33 -12.74
N MET A 182 9.40 12.03 -11.81
CA MET A 182 7.98 12.37 -11.90
C MET A 182 7.73 13.29 -13.11
N SER A 183 6.92 12.81 -14.05
CA SER A 183 6.41 13.59 -15.18
C SER A 183 5.38 14.65 -14.76
N TRP A 184 4.74 14.48 -13.60
CA TRP A 184 3.80 15.42 -13.02
C TRP A 184 3.73 15.19 -11.51
N GLN A 185 3.53 16.27 -10.74
CA GLN A 185 3.34 16.21 -9.29
C GLN A 185 2.37 17.30 -8.83
N SER A 186 1.63 17.02 -7.77
CA SER A 186 0.77 17.96 -7.06
C SER A 186 0.77 17.61 -5.57
N ARG A 187 0.71 18.65 -4.73
CA ARG A 187 0.58 18.54 -3.27
C ARG A 187 -0.62 19.38 -2.84
N PRO A 188 -1.83 18.80 -2.82
CA PRO A 188 -3.04 19.52 -2.43
C PRO A 188 -2.95 20.05 -0.99
N ASP A 189 -2.18 19.38 -0.14
CA ASP A 189 -1.92 19.67 1.26
C ASP A 189 -0.57 19.06 1.69
N GLU A 190 -0.17 19.26 2.95
CA GLU A 190 1.10 18.77 3.49
C GLU A 190 1.14 17.25 3.72
N CYS A 191 -0.03 16.61 3.74
CA CYS A 191 -0.19 15.19 4.03
C CYS A 191 -0.39 14.35 2.76
N THR A 192 -0.45 14.97 1.58
CA THR A 192 -0.81 14.30 0.33
C THR A 192 0.17 14.63 -0.79
N ALA A 193 0.76 13.61 -1.39
CA ALA A 193 1.50 13.69 -2.64
C ALA A 193 0.74 12.94 -3.74
N LEU A 194 0.43 13.65 -4.83
CA LEU A 194 -0.11 13.08 -6.06
C LEU A 194 0.95 13.21 -7.15
N PHE A 195 1.24 12.15 -7.88
CA PHE A 195 2.25 12.22 -8.92
C PHE A 195 2.06 11.19 -10.02
N ARG A 196 2.75 11.42 -11.14
CA ARG A 196 2.78 10.53 -12.30
C ARG A 196 4.19 10.31 -12.78
N TYR A 197 4.51 9.10 -13.20
CA TYR A 197 5.80 8.77 -13.81
C TYR A 197 5.63 7.63 -14.83
N ARG A 198 6.71 7.32 -15.54
CA ARG A 198 6.74 6.24 -16.54
C ARG A 198 7.57 5.09 -16.01
N SER A 199 7.04 3.88 -16.14
CA SER A 199 7.73 2.65 -15.74
C SER A 199 7.30 1.51 -16.65
N GLY A 200 8.26 0.81 -17.28
CA GLY A 200 7.95 -0.35 -18.14
C GLY A 200 6.96 -0.08 -19.28
N GLY A 201 6.93 1.12 -19.87
CA GLY A 201 5.98 1.50 -20.92
C GLY A 201 4.57 1.91 -20.41
N LEU A 202 4.31 1.76 -19.12
CA LEU A 202 3.08 2.19 -18.45
C LEU A 202 3.19 3.62 -17.93
N THR A 203 2.04 4.27 -17.74
CA THR A 203 1.95 5.48 -16.93
C THR A 203 1.49 5.08 -15.55
N VAL A 204 2.30 5.38 -14.54
CA VAL A 204 1.94 5.17 -13.15
C VAL A 204 1.31 6.44 -12.62
N HIS A 205 0.10 6.33 -12.08
CA HIS A 205 -0.54 7.36 -11.28
C HIS A 205 -0.43 6.94 -9.82
N ALA A 206 0.04 7.82 -8.95
CA ALA A 206 0.21 7.52 -7.55
C ALA A 206 -0.42 8.58 -6.65
N ALA A 207 -0.93 8.13 -5.52
CA ALA A 207 -1.29 8.96 -4.38
C ALA A 207 -0.65 8.35 -3.13
N VAL A 208 0.10 9.16 -2.39
CA VAL A 208 0.69 8.82 -1.11
C VAL A 208 0.19 9.84 -0.11
N LEU A 209 -0.36 9.37 1.01
CA LEU A 209 -0.88 10.26 2.03
C LEU A 209 -0.66 9.75 3.45
N THR A 210 -0.65 10.68 4.40
CA THR A 210 -0.74 10.37 5.83
C THR A 210 -2.18 10.51 6.34
N SER A 211 -2.64 9.52 7.09
CA SER A 211 -4.00 9.40 7.62
C SER A 211 -3.99 8.63 8.95
N VAL A 212 -5.11 8.03 9.32
CA VAL A 212 -5.25 6.94 10.31
C VAL A 212 -5.69 5.66 9.58
N PRO A 213 -5.50 4.46 10.16
CA PRO A 213 -6.03 3.21 9.59
C PRO A 213 -7.55 3.25 9.44
N ILE A 214 -8.11 2.52 8.46
CA ILE A 214 -9.57 2.52 8.20
C ILE A 214 -10.38 2.14 9.44
N SER A 215 -9.90 1.17 10.23
CA SER A 215 -10.55 0.74 11.47
C SER A 215 -10.65 1.84 12.55
N ALA A 216 -9.88 2.93 12.41
CA ALA A 216 -9.83 4.06 13.32
C ALA A 216 -10.50 5.34 12.76
N LEU A 217 -11.06 5.29 11.54
CA LEU A 217 -11.70 6.47 10.92
C LEU A 217 -12.97 6.89 11.67
N ASP A 218 -13.84 5.94 12.01
CA ASP A 218 -15.12 6.21 12.67
C ASP A 218 -14.94 6.74 14.11
N SER A 219 -13.90 6.28 14.79
CA SER A 219 -13.61 6.68 16.18
C SER A 219 -12.88 8.03 16.26
N GLN A 220 -12.32 8.52 15.14
CA GLN A 220 -11.37 9.64 15.08
C GLN A 220 -10.21 9.52 16.08
N LYS A 221 -9.92 8.29 16.50
CA LYS A 221 -8.86 7.93 17.43
C LYS A 221 -8.00 6.89 16.74
N GLY A 222 -6.76 7.24 16.48
CA GLY A 222 -5.81 6.35 15.83
C GLY A 222 -4.46 7.00 15.71
N ASP A 223 -3.43 6.16 15.70
CA ASP A 223 -2.09 6.60 15.41
C ASP A 223 -1.96 6.95 13.92
N LEU A 224 -0.94 7.75 13.61
CA LEU A 224 -0.58 8.07 12.24
C LEU A 224 -0.35 6.79 11.44
N ALA A 225 -0.94 6.71 10.26
CA ALA A 225 -0.65 5.73 9.25
C ALA A 225 -0.23 6.42 7.94
N VAL A 226 0.58 5.73 7.15
CA VAL A 226 0.78 6.06 5.73
C VAL A 226 -0.07 5.12 4.89
N ALA A 227 -0.75 5.67 3.90
CA ALA A 227 -1.46 4.88 2.90
C ALA A 227 -1.03 5.35 1.50
N ASP A 228 -0.78 4.39 0.61
CA ASP A 228 -0.50 4.68 -0.78
C ASP A 228 -1.28 3.79 -1.75
N VAL A 229 -1.47 4.34 -2.95
CA VAL A 229 -1.87 3.60 -4.13
C VAL A 229 -0.96 3.99 -5.29
N TYR A 230 -0.51 2.99 -6.04
CA TYR A 230 0.19 3.12 -7.31
C TYR A 230 -0.59 2.34 -8.36
N ALA A 231 -1.13 3.04 -9.37
CA ALA A 231 -1.87 2.44 -10.46
C ALA A 231 -1.11 2.64 -11.77
N ALA A 232 -0.44 1.58 -12.24
CA ALA A 232 0.28 1.53 -13.49
C ALA A 232 -0.59 0.96 -14.60
N LEU A 233 -1.01 1.83 -15.53
CA LEU A 233 -1.93 1.51 -16.60
C LEU A 233 -1.36 2.00 -17.95
N PRO A 234 -1.79 1.43 -19.08
CA PRO A 234 -1.51 2.00 -20.39
C PRO A 234 -1.99 3.45 -20.47
N GLY A 235 -1.27 4.31 -21.19
CA GLY A 235 -1.58 5.76 -21.24
C GLY A 235 -3.01 6.08 -21.67
N GLY A 236 -3.61 5.25 -22.54
CA GLY A 236 -5.01 5.36 -22.95
C GLY A 236 -6.06 5.08 -21.84
N LYS A 237 -5.63 4.67 -20.65
CA LYS A 237 -6.47 4.37 -19.48
C LYS A 237 -6.29 5.37 -18.32
N SER A 238 -5.79 6.58 -18.59
CA SER A 238 -5.59 7.63 -17.57
C SER A 238 -6.84 7.92 -16.73
N ALA A 239 -8.03 7.96 -17.34
CA ALA A 239 -9.28 8.21 -16.61
C ALA A 239 -9.60 7.12 -15.57
N ALA A 240 -9.28 5.85 -15.87
CA ALA A 240 -9.43 4.77 -14.90
C ALA A 240 -8.41 4.92 -13.76
N ALA A 241 -7.17 5.32 -14.05
CA ALA A 241 -6.16 5.57 -13.02
C ALA A 241 -6.58 6.72 -12.09
N GLU A 242 -7.05 7.84 -12.64
CA GLU A 242 -7.54 8.99 -11.87
C GLU A 242 -8.72 8.64 -10.98
N TYR A 243 -9.65 7.82 -11.49
CA TYR A 243 -10.74 7.27 -10.70
C TYR A 243 -10.22 6.50 -9.47
N LEU A 244 -9.27 5.57 -9.67
CA LEU A 244 -8.73 4.73 -8.60
C LEU A 244 -8.10 5.59 -7.50
N LEU A 245 -7.35 6.61 -7.89
CA LEU A 245 -6.73 7.58 -6.97
C LEU A 245 -7.78 8.44 -6.25
N ALA A 246 -8.82 8.89 -6.94
CA ALA A 246 -9.88 9.69 -6.35
C ALA A 246 -10.64 8.89 -5.28
N HIS A 247 -11.01 7.65 -5.59
CA HIS A 247 -11.64 6.74 -4.63
C HIS A 247 -10.72 6.48 -3.44
N PHE A 248 -9.44 6.20 -3.68
CA PHE A 248 -8.47 5.95 -2.61
C PHE A 248 -8.38 7.13 -1.62
N ARG A 249 -8.32 8.37 -2.12
CA ARG A 249 -8.28 9.58 -1.28
C ARG A 249 -9.56 9.84 -0.50
N GLN A 250 -10.70 9.40 -1.01
CA GLN A 250 -11.97 9.46 -0.27
C GLN A 250 -11.99 8.43 0.87
N ALA A 251 -11.47 7.23 0.63
CA ALA A 251 -11.38 6.17 1.62
C ALA A 251 -10.36 6.48 2.73
N PHE A 252 -9.25 7.16 2.39
CA PHE A 252 -8.24 7.58 3.34
C PHE A 252 -8.13 9.11 3.39
N PRO A 253 -8.94 9.79 4.21
CA PRO A 253 -8.91 11.24 4.30
C PRO A 253 -7.59 11.72 4.92
N ALA A 254 -6.83 12.51 4.16
CA ALA A 254 -5.52 13.00 4.55
C ALA A 254 -5.57 13.92 5.79
N CYS A 255 -4.43 14.05 6.49
CA CYS A 255 -4.24 14.91 7.67
C CYS A 255 -5.18 14.61 8.86
N ARG A 256 -5.73 13.41 8.96
CA ARG A 256 -6.67 13.02 10.03
C ARG A 256 -6.02 12.40 11.27
N SER A 257 -4.70 12.33 11.34
CA SER A 257 -4.01 11.87 12.55
C SER A 257 -3.87 13.02 13.55
N PRO A 258 -4.60 13.00 14.68
CA PRO A 258 -4.60 14.11 15.64
C PRO A 258 -3.25 14.34 16.32
N ASN A 259 -2.39 13.31 16.34
CA ASN A 259 -1.06 13.37 16.95
C ASN A 259 0.05 13.69 15.92
N GLY A 260 -0.28 13.76 14.63
CA GLY A 260 0.70 13.99 13.56
C GLY A 260 1.83 12.96 13.55
N TRP A 261 2.99 13.36 13.03
CA TRP A 261 4.22 12.58 13.20
C TRP A 261 4.67 12.64 14.66
N PRO A 262 4.98 11.50 15.32
CA PRO A 262 5.55 11.53 16.65
C PRO A 262 6.85 12.36 16.62
N GLY A 263 6.93 13.34 17.52
CA GLY A 263 8.07 14.26 17.68
C GLY A 263 9.19 13.69 18.53
#